data_AF-A0A7L9WTB7-F1
#
_entry.id   AF-A0A7L9WTB7-F1
#
_cell.length_a   1.000
_cell.length_b   1.000
_cell.length_c   1.000
_cell.angle_alpha   90.00
_cell.angle_beta   90.00
_cell.angle_gamma   90.00
#
_symmetry.space_group_name_H-M   'P 1'
#
loop_
_entity.id
_entity.type
_entity.pdbx_description
1 polymer ?
#
loop_
_entity_poly.entity_id
_entity_poly.type
_entity_poly.pdbx_seq_one_letter_code
_entity_poly.pdbx_strand_id
1 'polypeptide(L)'
;MNLCNIHTHTNAEHKGPGFSVLSRDPDFGGYQCEGSELLTADELRDPAFGHGPFHGVKPGDTIEVHWVYSSCEVTPGKGLGACLSDACSNPTLRVESQVFLLVNDPFALDFAQYDHKGYTPNGHPQPLSLPANTGAPVVFRGSTTGPSYTQAVCSPLQVTWSVRPNCARLDISSLYRWGQEGNVFEEDHSHGVRELVTAPELLAPIQ
;
A
#
# COMPACT_ATOMS: atom_id res chain seq x y z
N MET A 1 -4.52 15.59 8.75
CA MET A 1 -3.20 14.95 8.97
C MET A 1 -2.38 15.14 7.72
N ASN A 2 -1.05 15.20 7.85
CA ASN A 2 -0.15 15.44 6.73
C ASN A 2 0.23 14.11 6.08
N LEU A 3 0.01 13.95 4.76
CA LEU A 3 0.58 12.83 4.03
C LEU A 3 2.11 12.92 4.16
N CYS A 4 2.74 11.84 4.59
CA CYS A 4 4.18 11.78 4.79
C CYS A 4 4.85 10.73 3.92
N ASN A 5 4.13 9.67 3.54
CA ASN A 5 4.67 8.63 2.69
C ASN A 5 3.57 7.90 1.91
N ILE A 6 3.90 7.45 0.70
CA ILE A 6 3.15 6.44 -0.07
C ILE A 6 4.16 5.34 -0.37
N HIS A 7 3.80 4.09 -0.11
CA HIS A 7 4.60 2.92 -0.47
C HIS A 7 3.70 1.75 -0.85
N THR A 8 4.30 0.73 -1.45
CA THR A 8 3.57 -0.47 -1.89
C THR A 8 4.17 -1.74 -1.30
N HIS A 9 3.35 -2.76 -1.12
CA HIS A 9 3.77 -4.10 -0.75
C HIS A 9 3.36 -5.11 -1.82
N THR A 10 4.20 -6.13 -2.06
CA THR A 10 3.84 -7.29 -2.85
C THR A 10 2.90 -8.17 -2.03
N ASN A 11 1.71 -8.42 -2.57
CA ASN A 11 0.57 -9.01 -1.86
C ASN A 11 0.06 -8.12 -0.71
N ALA A 12 -1.12 -8.45 -0.18
CA ALA A 12 -1.71 -7.79 0.96
C ALA A 12 -1.12 -8.29 2.28
N GLU A 13 -0.75 -7.37 3.15
CA GLU A 13 -0.44 -7.59 4.57
C GLU A 13 -1.67 -8.06 5.33
N HIS A 14 -2.85 -7.60 4.93
CA HIS A 14 -4.13 -7.93 5.55
C HIS A 14 -4.82 -9.08 4.82
N LYS A 15 -5.75 -9.75 5.50
CA LYS A 15 -6.70 -10.69 4.86
C LYS A 15 -8.08 -10.05 4.78
N GLY A 16 -8.61 -9.93 3.57
CA GLY A 16 -9.92 -9.35 3.30
C GLY A 16 -10.79 -10.30 2.45
N PRO A 17 -12.09 -10.02 2.33
CA PRO A 17 -12.98 -10.81 1.48
C PRO A 17 -12.59 -10.76 0.00
N GLY A 18 -12.00 -9.66 -0.50
CA GLY A 18 -11.53 -9.59 -1.89
C GLY A 18 -10.08 -10.03 -2.11
N PHE A 19 -9.34 -10.33 -1.05
CA PHE A 19 -7.95 -10.79 -1.07
C PHE A 19 -7.73 -11.81 0.04
N SER A 20 -8.15 -13.04 -0.24
CA SER A 20 -8.20 -14.13 0.74
C SER A 20 -7.24 -15.27 0.41
N VAL A 21 -6.65 -15.26 -0.79
CA VAL A 21 -5.80 -16.32 -1.33
C VAL A 21 -4.40 -16.17 -0.75
N LEU A 22 -3.93 -17.15 0.01
CA LEU A 22 -2.57 -17.11 0.56
C LEU A 22 -1.54 -17.21 -0.58
N SER A 23 -0.60 -16.26 -0.63
CA SER A 23 0.53 -16.30 -1.55
C SER A 23 1.33 -17.59 -1.36
N ARG A 24 1.73 -18.20 -2.48
CA ARG A 24 2.64 -19.36 -2.51
C ARG A 24 4.07 -18.97 -2.87
N ASP A 25 4.33 -17.68 -3.03
CA ASP A 25 5.66 -17.17 -3.30
C ASP A 25 6.52 -17.35 -2.04
N PRO A 26 7.67 -18.05 -2.13
CA PRO A 26 8.53 -18.33 -0.98
C PRO A 26 9.22 -17.07 -0.44
N ASP A 27 9.37 -16.04 -1.27
CA ASP A 27 10.04 -14.79 -0.93
C ASP A 27 9.02 -13.72 -0.49
N PHE A 28 7.77 -13.82 -0.98
CA PHE A 28 6.70 -12.85 -0.70
C PHE A 28 5.44 -13.52 -0.13
N GLY A 29 5.27 -13.44 1.19
CA GLY A 29 4.07 -13.89 1.89
C GLY A 29 2.81 -13.05 1.59
N GLY A 30 1.79 -13.15 2.45
CA GLY A 30 0.58 -12.32 2.38
C GLY A 30 -0.57 -12.91 1.56
N TYR A 31 -1.52 -12.05 1.20
CA TYR A 31 -2.76 -12.44 0.54
C TYR A 31 -2.91 -11.80 -0.84
N GLN A 32 -3.35 -12.59 -1.80
CA GLN A 32 -3.57 -12.20 -3.19
C GLN A 32 -5.05 -11.92 -3.42
N CYS A 33 -5.31 -11.02 -4.36
CA CYS A 33 -6.65 -10.79 -4.90
C CYS A 33 -7.20 -12.09 -5.49
N GLU A 34 -8.51 -12.29 -5.33
CA GLU A 34 -9.22 -13.32 -6.09
C GLU A 34 -9.34 -12.91 -7.57
N GLY A 35 -9.40 -13.89 -8.47
CA GLY A 35 -9.68 -13.65 -9.89
C GLY A 35 -8.45 -13.38 -10.77
N SER A 36 -7.22 -13.48 -10.24
CA SER A 36 -6.01 -13.40 -11.06
C SER A 36 -5.97 -14.52 -12.12
N GLU A 37 -6.56 -15.67 -11.82
CA GLU A 37 -6.75 -16.81 -12.73
C GLU A 37 -7.77 -16.57 -13.85
N LEU A 38 -8.58 -15.52 -13.73
CA LEU A 38 -9.62 -15.15 -14.71
C LEU A 38 -9.13 -14.09 -15.71
N LEU A 39 -7.91 -13.60 -15.54
CA LEU A 39 -7.33 -12.61 -16.44
C LEU A 39 -7.09 -13.21 -17.83
N THR A 40 -7.43 -12.43 -18.85
CA THR A 40 -7.15 -12.71 -20.25
C THR A 40 -5.66 -12.64 -20.54
N ALA A 41 -5.25 -13.25 -21.65
CA ALA A 41 -3.87 -13.19 -22.12
C ALA A 41 -3.39 -11.75 -22.37
N ASP A 42 -4.30 -10.85 -22.79
CA ASP A 42 -3.97 -9.44 -23.03
C ASP A 42 -3.73 -8.70 -21.71
N GLU A 43 -4.57 -8.93 -20.69
CA GLU A 43 -4.41 -8.35 -19.36
C GLU A 43 -3.15 -8.86 -18.64
N LEU A 44 -2.73 -10.10 -18.92
CA LEU A 44 -1.51 -10.70 -18.38
C LEU A 44 -0.23 -10.31 -19.12
N ARG A 45 -0.34 -9.71 -20.31
CA ARG A 45 0.82 -9.35 -21.12
C ARG A 45 1.54 -8.16 -20.50
N ASP A 46 2.76 -8.35 -20.02
CA ASP A 46 3.56 -7.25 -19.48
C ASP A 46 3.93 -6.23 -20.58
N PRO A 47 3.45 -4.96 -20.49
CA PRO A 47 3.78 -3.93 -21.46
C PRO A 47 5.26 -3.52 -21.44
N ALA A 48 6.00 -3.84 -20.38
CA ALA A 48 7.42 -3.57 -20.22
C ALA A 48 8.31 -4.78 -20.50
N PHE A 49 7.75 -5.89 -20.98
CA PHE A 49 8.50 -7.10 -21.36
C PHE A 49 9.43 -7.64 -20.26
N GLY A 50 8.99 -7.59 -18.99
CA GLY A 50 9.76 -8.05 -17.83
C GLY A 50 10.76 -7.02 -17.28
N HIS A 51 10.82 -5.82 -17.87
CA HIS A 51 11.76 -4.76 -17.51
C HIS A 51 11.06 -3.48 -17.09
N GLY A 52 9.96 -3.62 -16.33
CA GLY A 52 9.21 -2.51 -15.77
C GLY A 52 10.08 -1.60 -14.90
N PRO A 53 9.92 -0.26 -15.01
CA PRO A 53 10.61 0.72 -14.16
C PRO A 53 10.14 0.71 -12.70
N PHE A 54 9.04 0.01 -12.38
CA PHE A 54 8.69 -0.37 -11.02
C PHE A 54 9.00 -1.85 -10.86
N HIS A 55 10.03 -2.16 -10.09
CA HIS A 55 10.66 -3.47 -10.03
C HIS A 55 9.84 -4.47 -9.21
N GLY A 56 9.97 -5.76 -9.56
CA GLY A 56 9.40 -6.86 -8.79
C GLY A 56 7.90 -7.10 -8.99
N VAL A 57 7.24 -6.36 -9.89
CA VAL A 57 5.81 -6.51 -10.19
C VAL A 57 5.54 -6.63 -11.69
N LYS A 58 4.54 -7.43 -12.03
CA LYS A 58 4.03 -7.67 -13.40
C LYS A 58 2.50 -7.81 -13.38
N PRO A 59 1.82 -7.80 -14.55
CA PRO A 59 0.39 -8.05 -14.58
C PRO A 59 0.05 -9.44 -14.00
N GLY A 60 -1.08 -9.51 -13.30
CA GLY A 60 -1.49 -10.68 -12.51
C GLY A 60 -1.02 -10.66 -11.06
N ASP A 61 -0.02 -9.85 -10.72
CA ASP A 61 0.42 -9.72 -9.32
C ASP A 61 -0.58 -8.88 -8.51
N THR A 62 -0.60 -9.13 -7.20
CA THR A 62 -1.34 -8.31 -6.23
C THR A 62 -0.39 -7.34 -5.54
N ILE A 63 -0.81 -6.10 -5.35
CA ILE A 63 -0.10 -5.15 -4.48
C ILE A 63 -1.03 -4.53 -3.45
N GLU A 64 -0.52 -4.17 -2.27
CA GLU A 64 -1.21 -3.29 -1.33
C GLU A 64 -0.51 -1.95 -1.30
N VAL A 65 -1.26 -0.86 -1.44
CA VAL A 65 -0.72 0.51 -1.36
C VAL A 65 -1.14 1.12 -0.04
N HIS A 66 -0.17 1.74 0.63
CA HIS A 66 -0.35 2.47 1.87
C HIS A 66 -0.16 3.96 1.65
N TRP A 67 -1.19 4.76 1.97
CA TRP A 67 -1.06 6.21 2.14
C TRP A 67 -0.91 6.49 3.62
N VAL A 68 0.29 6.90 4.03
CA VAL A 68 0.66 7.12 5.43
C VAL A 68 0.52 8.60 5.77
N TYR A 69 -0.25 8.88 6.80
CA TYR A 69 -0.49 10.21 7.33
C TYR A 69 0.09 10.33 8.74
N SER A 70 0.72 11.48 9.01
CA SER A 70 1.26 11.83 10.31
C SER A 70 0.49 12.97 10.96
N SER A 71 0.40 12.93 12.29
CA SER A 71 -0.06 14.07 13.09
C SER A 71 1.01 15.17 13.22
N CYS A 72 2.26 14.88 12.85
CA CYS A 72 3.34 15.87 12.86
C CYS A 72 3.24 16.83 11.66
N GLU A 73 3.86 18.00 11.80
CA GLU A 73 4.17 18.90 10.68
C GLU A 73 5.39 18.35 9.92
N VAL A 74 5.13 17.63 8.83
CA VAL A 74 6.13 16.95 8.01
C VAL A 74 5.76 17.05 6.53
N THR A 75 6.73 16.83 5.65
CA THR A 75 6.54 16.78 4.20
C THR A 75 6.67 15.34 3.68
N PRO A 76 5.97 14.99 2.59
CA PRO A 76 6.16 13.72 1.89
C PRO A 76 7.62 13.40 1.60
N GLY A 77 8.01 12.15 1.82
CA GLY A 77 9.36 11.70 1.54
C GLY A 77 9.54 10.20 1.66
N LYS A 78 10.80 9.77 1.52
CA LYS A 78 11.18 8.35 1.53
C LYS A 78 10.96 7.67 2.87
N GLY A 79 10.20 6.58 2.83
CA GLY A 79 9.95 5.68 3.95
C GLY A 79 9.27 6.32 5.17
N LEU A 80 9.10 5.52 6.22
CA LEU A 80 8.44 5.94 7.47
C LEU A 80 9.20 7.05 8.23
N GLY A 81 10.50 7.24 7.95
CA GLY A 81 11.28 8.33 8.53
C GLY A 81 10.73 9.70 8.18
N ALA A 82 10.15 9.87 6.99
CA ALA A 82 9.50 11.12 6.56
C ALA A 82 8.24 11.47 7.37
N CYS A 83 7.70 10.50 8.12
CA CYS A 83 6.53 10.72 8.98
C CYS A 83 6.88 11.26 10.37
N LEU A 84 8.18 11.40 10.68
CA LEU A 84 8.72 11.82 11.97
C LEU A 84 9.49 13.15 11.82
N SER A 85 9.70 13.83 12.93
CA SER A 85 10.65 14.96 13.01
C SER A 85 11.30 15.04 14.39
N ASP A 86 12.38 15.82 14.52
CA ASP A 86 13.05 16.03 15.81
C ASP A 86 12.09 16.59 16.88
N ALA A 87 11.15 17.43 16.48
CA ALA A 87 10.13 18.00 17.36
C ALA A 87 8.93 17.06 17.59
N CYS A 88 8.83 15.96 16.84
CA CYS A 88 7.68 15.05 16.83
C CYS A 88 8.13 13.63 16.50
N SER A 89 8.71 12.96 17.50
CA SER A 89 9.32 11.63 17.37
C SER A 89 8.34 10.47 17.56
N ASN A 90 7.13 10.73 18.06
CA ASN A 90 6.09 9.72 18.28
C ASN A 90 4.70 10.22 17.82
N PRO A 91 4.47 10.40 16.50
CA PRO A 91 3.17 10.78 15.97
C PRO A 91 2.10 9.73 16.24
N THR A 92 0.86 10.19 16.18
CA THR A 92 -0.23 9.31 15.75
C THR A 92 -0.16 9.17 14.24
N LEU A 93 -0.12 7.93 13.75
CA LEU A 93 -0.19 7.64 12.33
C LEU A 93 -1.59 7.19 11.93
N ARG A 94 -2.00 7.52 10.71
CA ARG A 94 -3.15 6.92 10.03
C ARG A 94 -2.66 6.33 8.71
N VAL A 95 -3.06 5.10 8.42
CA VAL A 95 -2.77 4.46 7.13
C VAL A 95 -4.08 4.14 6.44
N GLU A 96 -4.26 4.71 5.26
CA GLU A 96 -5.28 4.26 4.31
C GLU A 96 -4.66 3.17 3.44
N SER A 97 -5.34 2.04 3.30
CA SER A 97 -4.87 0.90 2.51
C SER A 97 -5.88 0.53 1.41
N GLN A 98 -5.33 0.22 0.23
CA GLN A 98 -6.05 -0.40 -0.87
C GLN A 98 -5.20 -1.51 -1.49
N VAL A 99 -5.83 -2.67 -1.70
CA VAL A 99 -5.24 -3.79 -2.44
C VAL A 99 -5.64 -3.72 -3.92
N PHE A 100 -4.69 -3.89 -4.82
CA PHE A 100 -4.91 -3.88 -6.27
C PHE A 100 -4.48 -5.19 -6.91
N LEU A 101 -5.23 -5.63 -7.92
CA LEU A 101 -4.79 -6.60 -8.92
C LEU A 101 -4.22 -5.83 -10.10
N LEU A 102 -2.94 -6.05 -10.42
CA LEU A 102 -2.27 -5.41 -11.54
C LEU A 102 -2.72 -6.03 -12.86
N VAL A 103 -3.13 -5.21 -13.81
CA VAL A 103 -3.58 -5.65 -15.14
C VAL A 103 -2.97 -4.75 -16.20
N ASN A 104 -2.67 -5.31 -17.37
CA ASN A 104 -2.37 -4.51 -18.57
C ASN A 104 -3.69 -4.11 -19.25
N ASP A 105 -4.35 -3.11 -18.69
CA ASP A 105 -5.65 -2.63 -19.16
C ASP A 105 -5.75 -1.11 -18.97
N PRO A 106 -5.74 -0.31 -20.05
CA PRO A 106 -5.79 1.15 -19.96
C PRO A 106 -7.14 1.69 -19.45
N PHE A 107 -8.17 0.84 -19.31
CA PHE A 107 -9.46 1.21 -18.72
C PHE A 107 -9.53 0.89 -17.22
N ALA A 108 -8.52 0.22 -16.66
CA ALA A 108 -8.38 0.05 -15.22
C ALA A 108 -8.01 1.38 -14.54
N LEU A 109 -7.89 1.36 -13.21
CA LEU A 109 -7.53 2.56 -12.47
C LEU A 109 -6.11 3.03 -12.84
N ASP A 110 -5.90 4.35 -12.83
CA ASP A 110 -4.61 4.99 -13.10
C ASP A 110 -4.00 5.48 -11.78
N PHE A 111 -2.83 4.93 -11.41
CA PHE A 111 -2.14 5.26 -10.17
C PHE A 111 -1.81 6.76 -10.05
N ALA A 112 -1.66 7.46 -11.18
CA ALA A 112 -1.42 8.89 -11.19
C ALA A 112 -2.54 9.71 -10.52
N GLN A 113 -3.74 9.16 -10.38
CA GLN A 113 -4.88 9.78 -9.68
C GLN A 113 -4.78 9.68 -8.15
N TYR A 114 -3.89 8.82 -7.64
CA TYR A 114 -3.71 8.56 -6.22
C TYR A 114 -2.33 9.00 -5.69
N ASP A 115 -1.49 9.54 -6.56
CA ASP A 115 -0.21 10.13 -6.21
C ASP A 115 -0.39 11.53 -5.56
N HIS A 116 0.64 12.01 -4.86
CA HIS A 116 0.65 13.31 -4.21
C HIS A 116 0.76 14.48 -5.18
N LYS A 117 1.69 14.43 -6.15
CA LYS A 117 1.96 15.50 -7.14
C LYS A 117 2.03 16.94 -6.56
N GLY A 118 2.51 17.10 -5.32
CA GLY A 118 2.60 18.41 -4.64
C GLY A 118 1.26 18.95 -4.13
N TYR A 119 0.18 18.17 -4.21
CA TYR A 119 -1.17 18.59 -3.84
C TYR A 119 -1.29 18.85 -2.32
N THR A 120 -1.52 20.10 -1.96
CA THR A 120 -1.45 20.56 -0.57
C THR A 120 -2.67 21.41 -0.18
N PRO A 121 -3.89 20.85 -0.20
CA PRO A 121 -5.10 21.59 0.16
C PRO A 121 -5.04 22.07 1.61
N ASN A 122 -5.38 23.34 1.84
CA ASN A 122 -5.36 23.99 3.16
C ASN A 122 -4.01 23.87 3.90
N GLY A 123 -2.90 23.76 3.16
CA GLY A 123 -1.56 23.64 3.76
C GLY A 123 -1.18 22.23 4.21
N HIS A 124 -2.02 21.21 3.97
CA HIS A 124 -1.71 19.82 4.31
C HIS A 124 -1.39 19.00 3.06
N PRO A 125 -0.23 18.33 2.96
CA PRO A 125 0.07 17.43 1.85
C PRO A 125 -0.95 16.29 1.79
N GLN A 126 -1.47 15.99 0.59
CA GLN A 126 -2.48 14.95 0.34
C GLN A 126 -2.21 14.23 -0.98
N PRO A 127 -2.67 12.97 -1.16
CA PRO A 127 -2.80 12.40 -2.49
C PRO A 127 -3.89 13.17 -3.26
N LEU A 128 -3.86 13.12 -4.59
CA LEU A 128 -4.88 13.74 -5.44
C LEU A 128 -6.28 13.17 -5.15
N SER A 129 -6.36 11.87 -4.88
CA SER A 129 -7.56 11.20 -4.39
C SER A 129 -7.19 9.89 -3.69
N LEU A 130 -8.18 9.24 -3.06
CA LEU A 130 -8.05 7.87 -2.58
C LEU A 130 -9.07 6.98 -3.31
N PRO A 131 -8.77 5.68 -3.53
CA PRO A 131 -9.76 4.73 -4.00
C PRO A 131 -10.98 4.72 -3.08
N ALA A 132 -12.18 4.68 -3.66
CA ALA A 132 -13.44 4.79 -2.90
C ALA A 132 -14.44 3.65 -3.15
N ASN A 133 -14.28 2.89 -4.24
CA ASN A 133 -15.31 1.98 -4.76
C ASN A 133 -15.09 0.50 -4.40
N THR A 134 -14.30 0.23 -3.36
CA THR A 134 -13.88 -1.12 -2.94
C THR A 134 -14.46 -1.53 -1.58
N GLY A 135 -15.54 -0.87 -1.17
CA GLY A 135 -16.26 -1.12 0.07
C GLY A 135 -15.86 -0.18 1.22
N ALA A 136 -16.68 -0.20 2.28
CA ALA A 136 -16.42 0.56 3.50
C ALA A 136 -15.15 0.02 4.19
N PRO A 137 -14.20 0.88 4.57
CA PRO A 137 -12.97 0.43 5.20
C PRO A 137 -13.22 -0.15 6.59
N VAL A 138 -12.47 -1.18 6.94
CA VAL A 138 -12.37 -1.69 8.31
C VAL A 138 -11.31 -0.86 9.03
N VAL A 139 -11.71 -0.24 10.14
CA VAL A 139 -10.84 0.67 10.92
C VAL A 139 -10.45 0.00 12.22
N PHE A 140 -9.17 -0.01 12.55
CA PHE A 140 -8.67 -0.59 13.79
C PHE A 140 -7.34 0.05 14.22
N ARG A 141 -6.99 -0.11 15.50
CA ARG A 141 -5.69 0.34 16.02
C ARG A 141 -4.65 -0.74 15.81
N GLY A 142 -3.44 -0.35 15.47
CA GLY A 142 -2.32 -1.25 15.30
C GLY A 142 -0.99 -0.53 15.43
N SER A 143 0.02 -1.11 14.80
CA SER A 143 1.38 -0.59 14.77
C SER A 143 1.92 -0.61 13.35
N THR A 144 3.15 -0.12 13.17
CA THR A 144 3.87 -0.35 11.90
C THR A 144 4.26 -1.82 11.74
N THR A 145 4.43 -2.25 10.49
CA THR A 145 4.60 -3.65 10.09
C THR A 145 6.01 -4.00 9.61
N GLY A 146 6.99 -3.12 9.88
CA GLY A 146 8.37 -3.33 9.47
C GLY A 146 8.93 -4.70 9.90
N PRO A 147 9.84 -5.30 9.10
CA PRO A 147 10.26 -6.69 9.26
C PRO A 147 11.08 -6.97 10.54
N SER A 148 11.51 -5.93 11.26
CA SER A 148 12.21 -6.05 12.54
C SER A 148 11.28 -6.29 13.73
N TYR A 149 9.97 -6.12 13.56
CA TYR A 149 8.98 -6.31 14.62
C TYR A 149 8.44 -7.74 14.65
N THR A 150 8.16 -8.23 15.84
CA THR A 150 7.65 -9.59 16.10
C THR A 150 6.57 -9.57 17.17
N GLN A 151 6.00 -10.72 17.52
CA GLN A 151 5.09 -10.81 18.67
C GLN A 151 5.75 -10.46 20.02
N ALA A 152 7.09 -10.46 20.08
CA ALA A 152 7.86 -10.09 21.28
C ALA A 152 8.46 -8.67 21.18
N VAL A 153 8.64 -8.14 19.97
CA VAL A 153 9.27 -6.84 19.72
C VAL A 153 8.28 -5.97 18.96
N CYS A 154 7.52 -5.15 19.68
CA CYS A 154 6.49 -4.30 19.11
C CYS A 154 7.06 -3.02 18.49
N SER A 155 6.39 -2.53 17.45
CA SER A 155 6.61 -1.16 16.96
C SER A 155 6.21 -0.14 18.04
N PRO A 156 7.02 0.91 18.30
CA PRO A 156 6.68 1.95 19.26
C PRO A 156 5.58 2.89 18.72
N LEU A 157 5.38 2.92 17.40
CA LEU A 157 4.43 3.81 16.74
C LEU A 157 3.01 3.26 16.78
N GLN A 158 2.06 4.15 17.08
CA GLN A 158 0.63 3.87 17.10
C GLN A 158 0.02 4.24 15.75
N VAL A 159 -0.63 3.26 15.12
CA VAL A 159 -1.22 3.42 13.79
C VAL A 159 -2.72 3.18 13.88
N THR A 160 -3.51 4.06 13.28
CA THR A 160 -4.91 3.77 12.92
C THR A 160 -4.94 3.27 11.49
N TRP A 161 -5.24 1.99 11.32
CA TRP A 161 -5.39 1.36 10.02
C TRP A 161 -6.81 1.57 9.50
N SER A 162 -6.93 1.79 8.20
CA SER A 162 -8.18 1.95 7.46
C SER A 162 -8.04 1.13 6.17
N VAL A 163 -8.48 -0.13 6.23
CA VAL A 163 -8.22 -1.13 5.18
C VAL A 163 -9.50 -1.38 4.39
N ARG A 164 -9.48 -1.15 3.07
CA ARG A 164 -10.63 -1.43 2.22
C ARG A 164 -10.73 -2.93 1.91
N PRO A 165 -11.95 -3.51 1.94
CA PRO A 165 -12.11 -4.97 1.98
C PRO A 165 -11.99 -5.68 0.63
N ASN A 166 -12.11 -4.95 -0.50
CA ASN A 166 -12.08 -5.55 -1.83
C ASN A 166 -10.91 -5.05 -2.67
N CYS A 167 -10.43 -5.89 -3.58
CA CYS A 167 -9.45 -5.48 -4.58
C CYS A 167 -10.07 -4.54 -5.63
N ALA A 168 -9.23 -3.69 -6.22
CA ALA A 168 -9.53 -3.00 -7.47
C ALA A 168 -8.49 -3.37 -8.54
N ARG A 169 -8.84 -3.18 -9.81
CA ARG A 169 -7.89 -3.36 -10.91
C ARG A 169 -7.11 -2.07 -11.14
N LEU A 170 -5.80 -2.18 -11.26
CA LEU A 170 -4.89 -1.05 -11.53
C LEU A 170 -4.13 -1.32 -12.83
N ASP A 171 -4.10 -0.34 -13.73
CA ASP A 171 -3.27 -0.42 -14.94
C ASP A 171 -1.81 -0.42 -14.54
N ILE A 172 -1.09 -1.51 -14.79
CA ILE A 172 0.32 -1.61 -14.43
C ILE A 172 1.17 -0.55 -15.12
N SER A 173 0.77 -0.09 -16.31
CA SER A 173 1.49 0.94 -17.03
C SER A 173 1.49 2.27 -16.26
N SER A 174 0.45 2.52 -15.46
CA SER A 174 0.40 3.70 -14.58
C SER A 174 1.36 3.63 -13.41
N LEU A 175 1.53 2.44 -12.82
CA LEU A 175 2.49 2.21 -11.75
C LEU A 175 3.93 2.32 -12.28
N TYR A 176 4.18 1.78 -13.47
CA TYR A 176 5.46 1.93 -14.16
C TYR A 176 5.80 3.40 -14.42
N ARG A 177 4.85 4.20 -14.91
CA ARG A 177 5.08 5.65 -15.06
C ARG A 177 5.45 6.32 -13.73
N TRP A 178 4.75 5.97 -12.64
CA TRP A 178 5.02 6.55 -11.31
C TRP A 178 6.44 6.22 -10.78
N GLY A 179 6.93 5.00 -11.00
CA GLY A 179 8.32 4.65 -10.71
C GLY A 179 9.31 5.40 -11.60
N GLN A 180 9.05 5.44 -12.91
CA GLN A 180 9.95 6.07 -13.90
C GLN A 180 10.08 7.59 -13.73
N GLU A 181 8.99 8.27 -13.37
CA GLU A 181 8.96 9.74 -13.21
C GLU A 181 9.75 10.23 -11.99
N GLY A 182 10.16 9.32 -11.08
CA GLY A 182 10.91 9.67 -9.87
C GLY A 182 10.01 10.34 -8.83
N ASN A 183 9.07 9.57 -8.27
CA ASN A 183 8.17 10.06 -7.24
C ASN A 183 8.92 10.52 -5.96
N VAL A 184 8.31 11.44 -5.21
CA VAL A 184 8.90 12.05 -3.99
C VAL A 184 9.21 11.05 -2.87
N PHE A 185 8.64 9.85 -2.96
CA PHE A 185 8.81 8.78 -1.98
C PHE A 185 10.03 7.91 -2.30
N GLU A 186 10.66 8.10 -3.48
CA GLU A 186 11.73 7.25 -4.01
C GLU A 186 11.34 5.76 -4.07
N GLU A 187 10.06 5.49 -4.31
CA GLU A 187 9.55 4.12 -4.46
C GLU A 187 9.76 3.65 -5.91
N ASP A 188 10.56 2.60 -6.07
CA ASP A 188 10.84 1.95 -7.34
C ASP A 188 10.57 0.43 -7.31
N HIS A 189 10.06 -0.10 -6.19
CA HIS A 189 9.67 -1.49 -6.01
C HIS A 189 8.63 -1.63 -4.90
N SER A 190 7.96 -2.77 -4.85
CA SER A 190 7.08 -3.14 -3.75
C SER A 190 7.84 -3.90 -2.65
N HIS A 191 7.52 -3.57 -1.41
CA HIS A 191 8.13 -4.18 -0.22
C HIS A 191 7.50 -5.55 0.09
N GLY A 192 8.22 -6.40 0.82
CA GLY A 192 7.65 -7.63 1.34
C GLY A 192 6.61 -7.37 2.45
N VAL A 193 5.82 -8.39 2.76
CA VAL A 193 4.86 -8.37 3.87
C VAL A 193 5.31 -9.31 4.98
N ARG A 194 4.85 -9.07 6.20
CA ARG A 194 5.07 -9.95 7.35
C ARG A 194 3.91 -10.91 7.57
N GLU A 195 4.13 -11.95 8.37
CA GLU A 195 3.05 -12.82 8.84
C GLU A 195 2.04 -12.06 9.70
N LEU A 196 0.76 -12.50 9.63
CA LEU A 196 -0.30 -11.96 10.47
C LEU A 196 -0.02 -12.18 11.96
N VAL A 197 -0.39 -11.19 12.76
CA VAL A 197 -0.45 -11.39 14.21
C VAL A 197 -1.61 -12.35 14.52
N THR A 198 -1.30 -13.46 15.18
CA THR A 198 -2.29 -14.49 15.54
C THR A 198 -2.57 -14.56 17.03
N ALA A 199 -1.70 -13.98 17.87
CA ALA A 199 -1.88 -13.89 19.32
C ALA A 199 -3.06 -12.94 19.65
N PRO A 200 -4.20 -13.45 20.17
CA PRO A 200 -5.39 -12.64 20.38
C PRO A 200 -5.17 -11.44 21.32
N GLU A 201 -4.27 -11.56 22.30
CA GLU A 201 -3.90 -10.51 23.24
C GLU A 201 -3.17 -9.32 22.59
N LEU A 202 -2.63 -9.49 21.38
CA LEU A 202 -1.98 -8.44 20.60
C LEU A 202 -2.92 -7.80 19.58
N LEU A 203 -4.17 -8.27 19.46
CA LEU A 203 -5.15 -7.77 18.50
C LEU A 203 -6.00 -6.66 19.13
N ALA A 204 -6.14 -5.55 18.41
CA ALA A 204 -7.08 -4.50 18.78
C ALA A 204 -8.50 -4.83 18.28
N PRO A 205 -9.54 -4.39 18.99
CA PRO A 205 -10.90 -4.38 18.45
C PRO A 205 -10.99 -3.54 17.16
N ILE A 206 -11.82 -4.01 16.24
CA ILE A 206 -12.30 -3.20 15.11
C ILE A 206 -13.21 -2.09 15.68
N GLN A 207 -13.07 -0.89 15.13
CA GLN A 207 -13.84 0.30 15.51
C GLN A 207 -15.15 0.41 14.74
#